data_AF-A0A949Z9F8-F1
#
_entry.id   AF-A0A949Z9F8-F1
#
_cell.length_a   1.000
_cell.length_b   1.000
_cell.length_c   1.000
_cell.angle_alpha   90.00
_cell.angle_beta   90.00
_cell.angle_gamma   90.00
#
_symmetry.space_group_name_H-M   'P 1'
#
loop_
_entity.id
_entity.type
_entity.pdbx_description
1 polymer ?
#
loop_
_entity_poly.entity_id
_entity_poly.type
_entity_poly.pdbx_seq_one_letter_code
_entity_poly.pdbx_strand_id
1 'polypeptide(L)'
;MTTSFDWMVNPNIEFRVGHQYLQSNPYYQDTSELSFYTYLRLNDNWGFSLYEDYQFKTGLINQQTYAIHRDLSSWVSSLGLNITNNGSGKTQVGVVLTFTLKDLPRFGLPVNLDVGKALGE
;
A
#
# COMPACT_ATOMS: atom_id res chain seq x y z
N MET A 1 -10.70 9.92 15.16
CA MET A 1 -9.33 10.22 15.63
C MET A 1 -8.43 9.09 15.16
N THR A 2 -7.25 9.43 14.64
CA THR A 2 -6.29 8.45 14.15
C THR A 2 -4.95 8.71 14.82
N THR A 3 -4.31 7.65 15.30
CA THR A 3 -2.98 7.68 15.91
C THR A 3 -2.12 6.63 15.22
N SER A 4 -0.88 6.97 14.86
CA SER A 4 0.08 5.99 14.34
C SER A 4 1.41 6.08 15.07
N PHE A 5 2.10 4.95 15.09
CA PHE A 5 3.48 4.80 15.51
C PHE A 5 4.25 4.11 14.39
N ASP A 6 5.31 4.76 13.94
CA ASP A 6 6.15 4.34 12.83
C ASP A 6 7.57 4.16 13.32
N TRP A 7 8.13 2.97 13.10
CA TRP A 7 9.48 2.67 13.54
C TRP A 7 10.26 1.91 12.48
N MET A 8 11.37 2.52 12.06
CA MET A 8 12.41 1.87 11.29
C MET A 8 13.51 1.42 12.27
N VAL A 9 13.51 0.15 12.64
CA VAL A 9 14.50 -0.43 13.58
C VAL A 9 15.90 -0.31 13.00
N ASN A 10 16.01 -0.61 11.70
CA ASN A 10 17.18 -0.40 10.86
C ASN A 10 16.70 -0.30 9.39
N PRO A 11 17.58 -0.02 8.40
CA PRO A 11 17.17 0.13 7.00
C PRO A 11 16.53 -1.11 6.34
N ASN A 12 16.56 -2.26 7.01
CA ASN A 12 15.99 -3.52 6.52
C ASN A 12 14.68 -3.90 7.23
N ILE A 13 14.29 -3.22 8.31
CA ILE A 13 13.15 -3.61 9.13
C ILE A 13 12.33 -2.37 9.52
N GLU A 14 11.08 -2.35 9.04
CA GLU A 14 10.07 -1.35 9.40
C GLU A 14 8.87 -2.03 10.07
N PHE A 15 8.32 -1.36 11.09
CA PHE A 15 7.03 -1.67 11.67
C PHE A 15 6.20 -0.40 11.79
N ARG A 16 4.90 -0.52 11.57
CA ARG A 16 3.91 0.52 11.81
C ARG A 16 2.72 -0.06 12.54
N VAL A 17 2.27 0.65 13.56
CA VAL A 17 1.02 0.36 14.27
C VAL A 17 0.14 1.60 14.16
N GLY A 18 -1.10 1.43 13.76
CA GLY A 18 -2.09 2.49 13.65
C GLY A 18 -3.35 2.11 14.40
N HIS A 19 -3.99 3.10 15.02
CA HIS A 19 -5.33 2.96 15.58
C HIS A 19 -6.23 4.04 15.03
N GLN A 20 -7.40 3.64 14.52
CA GLN A 20 -8.45 4.54 14.07
C GLN A 20 -9.69 4.34 14.92
N TYR A 21 -10.20 5.45 15.46
CA TYR A 21 -11.44 5.46 16.22
C TYR A 21 -12.44 6.44 15.62
N LEU A 22 -13.65 5.96 15.34
CA LEU A 22 -14.77 6.76 14.87
C LEU A 22 -16.00 6.43 15.71
N GLN A 23 -16.63 7.46 16.26
CA GLN A 23 -17.86 7.29 17.05
C GLN A 23 -18.83 8.43 16.78
N SER A 24 -20.12 8.14 16.88
CA SER A 24 -21.21 9.13 16.85
C SER A 24 -21.22 9.95 15.55
N ASN A 25 -20.97 9.28 14.42
CA ASN A 25 -21.04 9.90 13.10
C ASN A 25 -22.41 9.61 12.44
N PRO A 26 -23.12 10.62 11.91
CA PRO A 26 -24.45 10.43 11.30
C PRO A 26 -24.44 9.65 9.98
N TYR A 27 -23.29 9.49 9.33
CA TYR A 27 -23.16 8.83 8.02
C TYR A 27 -22.36 7.52 8.06
N TYR A 28 -21.51 7.33 9.06
CA TYR A 28 -20.61 6.18 9.15
C TYR A 28 -20.87 5.37 10.40
N GLN A 29 -20.70 4.05 10.30
CA GLN A 29 -20.76 3.19 11.48
C GLN A 29 -19.59 3.46 12.42
N ASP A 30 -19.84 3.31 13.72
CA ASP A 30 -18.79 3.41 14.72
C ASP A 30 -17.71 2.36 14.47
N THR A 31 -16.45 2.78 14.47
CA THR A 31 -15.29 1.93 14.17
C THR A 31 -14.21 2.09 15.23
N SER A 32 -13.50 1.00 15.48
CA SER A 32 -12.30 1.00 16.29
C SER A 32 -11.35 -0.03 15.68
N GLU A 33 -10.46 0.43 14.82
CA GLU A 33 -9.60 -0.40 13.98
C GLU A 33 -8.14 -0.30 14.45
N LEU A 34 -7.45 -1.43 14.52
CA LEU A 34 -6.01 -1.53 14.73
C LEU A 34 -5.37 -2.05 13.45
N SER A 35 -4.52 -1.23 12.85
CA SER A 35 -3.70 -1.64 11.71
C SER A 35 -2.28 -1.98 12.17
N PHE A 36 -1.73 -3.08 11.68
CA PHE A 36 -0.33 -3.44 11.82
C PHE A 36 0.29 -3.61 10.44
N TYR A 37 1.50 -3.08 10.26
CA TYR A 37 2.28 -3.26 9.04
C TYR A 37 3.73 -3.57 9.39
N THR A 38 4.36 -4.41 8.58
CA THR A 38 5.81 -4.59 8.61
C THR A 38 6.37 -4.81 7.22
N TYR A 39 7.63 -4.37 7.05
CA TYR A 39 8.46 -4.69 5.90
C TYR A 39 9.81 -5.21 6.36
N LEU A 40 10.23 -6.34 5.79
CA LEU A 40 11.50 -6.99 6.05
C LEU A 40 12.28 -7.13 4.74
N ARG A 41 13.43 -6.45 4.61
CA ARG A 41 14.41 -6.73 3.57
C ARG A 41 15.25 -7.93 4.00
N LEU A 42 15.09 -9.04 3.29
CA LEU A 42 15.78 -10.30 3.59
C LEU A 42 17.21 -10.29 3.04
N ASN A 43 17.40 -9.68 1.87
CA ASN A 43 18.69 -9.41 1.23
C ASN A 43 18.52 -8.29 0.18
N ASP A 44 19.55 -8.00 -0.60
CA ASP A 44 19.54 -6.94 -1.63
C ASP A 44 18.47 -7.09 -2.71
N ASN A 45 17.88 -8.28 -2.78
CA ASN A 45 17.08 -8.74 -3.90
C ASN A 45 15.67 -9.18 -3.50
N TRP A 46 15.43 -9.45 -2.22
CA TRP A 46 14.20 -10.01 -1.69
C TRP A 46 13.69 -9.24 -0.47
N GLY A 47 12.38 -9.01 -0.45
CA GLY A 47 11.68 -8.44 0.69
C GLY A 47 10.38 -9.17 0.99
N PHE A 48 9.86 -8.98 2.19
CA PHE A 48 8.56 -9.46 2.61
C PHE A 48 7.79 -8.33 3.28
N SER A 49 6.49 -8.23 3.02
CA SER A 49 5.60 -7.32 3.73
C SER A 49 4.38 -8.04 4.28
N LEU A 50 3.95 -7.59 5.45
CA LEU A 50 2.70 -8.01 6.07
C LEU A 50 1.89 -6.77 6.45
N TYR A 51 0.59 -6.82 6.21
CA TYR A 51 -0.38 -5.84 6.68
C TYR A 51 -1.59 -6.56 7.24
N GLU A 52 -2.04 -6.15 8.43
CA GLU A 52 -3.26 -6.65 9.05
C GLU A 52 -4.09 -5.47 9.57
N ASP A 53 -5.41 -5.56 9.42
CA ASP A 53 -6.37 -4.60 9.96
C ASP A 53 -7.42 -5.32 10.79
N TYR A 54 -7.54 -4.96 12.07
CA TYR A 54 -8.41 -5.60 13.04
C TYR A 54 -9.49 -4.65 13.54
N GLN A 55 -10.76 -5.06 13.46
CA GLN A 55 -11.89 -4.29 13.97
C GLN A 55 -12.27 -4.77 15.38
N PHE A 56 -11.97 -3.95 16.39
CA PHE A 56 -12.28 -4.26 17.79
C PHE A 56 -13.78 -4.40 18.08
N LYS A 57 -14.64 -3.71 17.32
CA LYS A 57 -16.10 -3.73 17.54
C LYS A 57 -16.74 -5.07 17.15
N THR A 58 -16.30 -5.66 16.04
CA THR A 58 -16.82 -6.95 15.53
C THR A 58 -15.95 -8.13 15.96
N GLY A 59 -14.72 -7.87 16.39
CA GLY A 59 -13.73 -8.89 16.72
C GLY A 59 -13.11 -9.57 15.50
N LEU A 60 -13.34 -9.04 14.30
CA LEU A 60 -12.90 -9.63 13.03
C LEU A 60 -11.61 -8.97 12.54
N ILE A 61 -10.79 -9.75 11.84
CA ILE A 61 -9.73 -9.20 11.00
C ILE A 61 -10.35 -8.83 9.65
N ASN A 62 -10.37 -7.53 9.35
CA ASN A 62 -10.96 -6.98 8.13
C ASN A 62 -10.10 -7.28 6.90
N GLN A 63 -8.78 -7.20 7.06
CA GLN A 63 -7.83 -7.39 5.97
C GLN A 63 -6.54 -8.03 6.47
N GLN A 64 -5.99 -8.95 5.68
CA GLN A 64 -4.65 -9.50 5.83
C GLN A 64 -3.98 -9.48 4.46
N THR A 65 -2.76 -8.98 4.38
CA THR A 65 -1.98 -8.98 3.13
C THR A 65 -0.57 -9.47 3.43
N TYR A 66 -0.14 -10.48 2.68
CA TYR A 66 1.19 -11.05 2.76
C TYR A 66 1.80 -10.99 1.38
N ALA A 67 2.96 -10.36 1.20
CA ALA A 67 3.58 -10.24 -0.10
C ALA A 67 5.09 -10.45 -0.05
N ILE A 68 5.60 -11.14 -1.08
CA ILE A 68 7.02 -11.30 -1.33
C ILE A 68 7.39 -10.35 -2.48
N HIS A 69 8.50 -9.65 -2.32
CA HIS A 69 9.01 -8.65 -3.24
C HIS A 69 10.36 -9.09 -3.80
N ARG A 70 10.60 -8.85 -5.10
CA ARG A 70 11.84 -9.18 -5.80
C ARG A 70 12.33 -8.01 -6.65
N ASP A 71 13.58 -7.61 -6.45
CA ASP A 71 14.28 -6.63 -7.30
C ASP A 71 14.91 -7.30 -8.54
N LEU A 72 14.34 -7.04 -9.72
CA LEU A 72 14.77 -7.58 -11.02
C LEU A 72 15.64 -6.56 -11.80
N SER A 73 16.51 -5.83 -11.11
CA SER A 73 17.47 -4.84 -11.64
C SER A 73 16.84 -3.56 -12.21
N SER A 74 15.97 -3.65 -13.21
CA SER A 74 15.22 -2.50 -13.74
C SER A 74 13.74 -2.54 -13.37
N TRP A 75 13.27 -3.67 -12.84
CA TRP A 75 11.91 -3.84 -12.34
C TRP A 75 11.93 -4.22 -10.85
N VAL A 76 10.87 -3.88 -10.14
CA VAL A 76 10.53 -4.48 -8.86
C VAL A 76 9.22 -5.22 -9.06
N SER A 77 9.18 -6.49 -8.66
CA SER A 77 7.98 -7.33 -8.74
C SER A 77 7.51 -7.71 -7.35
N SER A 78 6.21 -7.87 -7.16
CA SER A 78 5.66 -8.46 -5.95
C SER A 78 4.54 -9.43 -6.24
N LEU A 79 4.50 -10.51 -5.46
CA LEU A 79 3.41 -11.49 -5.44
C LEU A 79 2.85 -11.52 -4.03
N GLY A 80 1.56 -11.28 -3.88
CA GLY A 80 0.90 -11.24 -2.58
C GLY A 80 -0.43 -11.96 -2.54
N LEU A 81 -0.79 -12.38 -1.34
CA LEU A 81 -2.11 -12.84 -0.97
C LEU A 81 -2.82 -11.71 -0.23
N ASN A 82 -4.08 -11.46 -0.59
CA ASN A 82 -4.95 -10.51 0.09
C ASN A 82 -6.20 -11.24 0.55
N ILE A 83 -6.47 -11.20 1.84
CA ILE A 83 -7.63 -11.83 2.47
C ILE A 83 -8.45 -10.71 3.09
N THR A 84 -9.73 -10.63 2.78
CA THR A 84 -10.63 -9.61 3.34
C THR A 84 -11.89 -10.21 3.91
N ASN A 85 -12.41 -9.60 4.97
CA ASN A 85 -13.69 -9.94 5.58
C ASN A 85 -14.40 -8.63 5.96
N ASN A 86 -15.54 -8.41 5.32
CA ASN A 86 -16.37 -7.21 5.45
C ASN A 86 -17.59 -7.45 6.36
N GLY A 87 -17.54 -8.44 7.26
CA GLY A 87 -18.58 -8.70 8.26
C GLY A 87 -19.87 -9.32 7.70
N SER A 88 -19.97 -9.49 6.37
CA SER A 88 -21.13 -10.09 5.68
C SER A 88 -21.18 -11.63 5.75
N GLY A 89 -20.25 -12.24 6.49
CA GLY A 89 -20.12 -13.70 6.62
C GLY A 89 -19.34 -14.38 5.49
N LYS A 90 -18.78 -13.62 4.54
CA LYS A 90 -17.95 -14.16 3.45
C LYS A 90 -16.54 -13.60 3.52
N THR A 91 -15.57 -14.50 3.61
CA THR A 91 -14.16 -14.18 3.42
C THR A 91 -13.81 -14.19 1.93
N GLN A 92 -13.16 -13.15 1.45
CA GLN A 92 -12.64 -13.07 0.08
C GLN A 92 -11.13 -13.32 0.12
N VAL A 93 -10.62 -14.09 -0.83
CA VAL A 93 -9.19 -14.39 -0.97
C VAL A 93 -8.78 -14.03 -2.40
N GLY A 94 -7.75 -13.20 -2.53
CA GLY A 94 -7.20 -12.73 -3.79
C GLY A 94 -5.70 -12.91 -3.87
N VAL A 95 -5.20 -12.99 -5.10
CA VAL A 95 -3.77 -12.96 -5.41
C VAL A 95 -3.49 -11.64 -6.12
N VAL A 96 -2.43 -10.96 -5.71
CA VAL A 96 -2.01 -9.67 -6.27
C VAL A 96 -0.62 -9.85 -6.88
N LEU A 97 -0.48 -9.44 -8.14
CA LEU A 97 0.80 -9.41 -8.85
C LEU A 97 1.07 -7.98 -9.29
N THR A 98 2.20 -7.43 -8.87
CA THR A 98 2.62 -6.05 -9.18
C THR A 98 3.96 -6.06 -9.87
N PHE A 99 4.11 -5.19 -10.88
CA PHE A 99 5.40 -4.89 -11.51
C PHE A 99 5.57 -3.37 -11.60
N THR A 100 6.69 -2.88 -11.07
CA THR A 100 7.06 -1.47 -11.07
C THR A 100 8.37 -1.30 -11.83
N LEU A 101 8.36 -0.52 -12.91
CA LEU A 101 9.56 -0.17 -13.66
C LEU A 101 10.29 0.99 -12.96
N LYS A 102 11.55 0.78 -12.56
CA LYS A 102 12.37 1.81 -11.89
C LYS A 102 13.31 2.56 -12.83
N ASP A 103 13.74 1.91 -13.92
CA ASP A 103 14.70 2.50 -14.87
C ASP A 103 14.02 2.84 -16.20
N LEU A 104 13.17 3.88 -16.20
CA LEU A 104 12.64 4.45 -17.44
C LEU A 104 13.66 5.44 -18.03
N PRO A 105 14.09 5.25 -19.30
CA PRO A 105 14.89 6.26 -19.98
C PRO A 105 14.13 7.59 -20.00
N ARG A 106 14.78 8.69 -19.61
CA ARG A 106 14.18 10.02 -19.72
C ARG A 106 14.07 10.40 -21.20
N PHE A 107 12.93 10.13 -21.80
CA PHE A 107 12.59 10.69 -23.12
C PHE A 107 12.12 12.13 -22.93
N GLY A 108 13.02 13.10 -23.22
CA GLY A 108 12.61 14.48 -23.39
C GLY A 108 11.88 14.61 -24.73
N LEU A 109 10.56 14.83 -24.71
CA LEU A 109 9.87 15.25 -25.93
C LEU A 109 10.31 16.69 -26.23
N PRO A 110 10.88 16.97 -27.41
CA PRO A 110 11.14 18.35 -27.82
C PRO A 110 9.79 19.01 -28.08
N VAL A 111 9.25 19.70 -27.08
CA VAL A 111 8.06 20.55 -27.23
C VAL A 111 8.54 21.90 -27.78
N ASN A 112 8.63 21.99 -29.11
CA ASN A 112 8.74 23.28 -29.79
C ASN A 112 7.32 23.88 -29.89
N LEU A 113 6.96 24.74 -28.94
CA LEU A 113 5.79 25.60 -29.08
C LEU A 113 6.16 26.76 -30.01
N ASP A 114 5.79 26.65 -31.29
CA ASP A 114 5.86 27.77 -32.21
C ASP A 114 4.64 28.68 -31.96
N VAL A 115 4.81 29.69 -31.11
CA VAL A 115 3.77 30.70 -30.78
C VAL A 115 3.66 31.77 -31.90
N GLY A 116 4.37 31.60 -33.03
CA GLY A 116 4.52 32.63 -34.07
C GLY A 116 3.45 32.69 -35.17
N LYS A 117 2.48 31.76 -35.25
CA LYS A 117 1.52 31.70 -36.38
C LYS A 117 0.07 32.10 -36.08
N ALA A 118 -0.25 32.53 -34.86
CA ALA A 118 -1.62 32.91 -34.50
C ALA A 118 -1.95 34.40 -34.71
N LEU A 119 -1.01 35.24 -35.17
CA LEU A 119 -1.25 36.66 -35.41
C LEU A 119 -0.54 37.13 -36.69
N GLY A 120 -1.25 37.11 -37.83
CA GLY A 120 -0.88 37.89 -39.01
C GLY A 120 -0.96 37.12 -40.33
N GLU A 121 -2.14 37.09 -40.94
CA GLU A 121 -2.45 37.66 -42.27
C GLU A 121 -3.97 37.89 -42.37
#